data_AF-A0A3D4FP95-F1
#
_entry.id   AF-A0A3D4FP95-F1
#
_cell.length_a   1.000
_cell.length_b   1.000
_cell.length_c   1.000
_cell.angle_alpha   90.00
_cell.angle_beta   90.00
_cell.angle_gamma   90.00
#
_symmetry.space_group_name_H-M   'P 1'
#
loop_
_entity.id
_entity.type
_entity.pdbx_description
1 polymer ?
#
loop_
_entity_poly.entity_id
_entity_poly.type
_entity_poly.pdbx_seq_one_letter_code
_entity_poly.pdbx_strand_id
1 'polypeptide(L)'
;YETEEENLKPILPEEIEKMYDGVIAQQDTDNIVNNEVKFFVWAKEELWGFYVTSVLRHNEKLYIGKDKFYPFENDQWEKNFFDGLK
;
A
#
# COMPACT_ATOMS: atom_id res chain seq x y z
N TYR A 1 -3.64 -2.52 8.03
CA TYR A 1 -2.84 -3.37 7.13
C TYR A 1 -1.53 -3.57 7.84
N GLU A 2 -1.11 -4.82 8.06
CA GLU A 2 0.17 -5.14 8.66
C GLU A 2 1.10 -5.62 7.54
N THR A 3 2.27 -5.01 7.44
CA THR A 3 3.29 -5.44 6.48
C THR A 3 4.13 -6.51 7.17
N GLU A 4 3.92 -7.77 6.83
CA GLU A 4 4.80 -8.85 7.26
C GLU A 4 6.09 -8.80 6.42
N GLU A 5 7.24 -8.57 7.06
CA GLU A 5 8.53 -8.46 6.38
C GLU A 5 8.86 -9.68 5.51
N GLU A 6 8.40 -10.88 5.92
CA GLU A 6 8.60 -12.13 5.18
C GLU A 6 7.91 -12.16 3.80
N ASN A 7 6.91 -11.29 3.59
CA ASN A 7 6.18 -11.18 2.33
C ASN A 7 6.72 -10.08 1.40
N LEU A 8 7.71 -9.31 1.85
CA LEU A 8 8.31 -8.23 1.07
C LEU A 8 9.26 -8.80 0.01
N LYS A 9 9.13 -8.31 -1.22
CA LYS A 9 9.99 -8.69 -2.34
C LYS A 9 10.84 -7.52 -2.79
N PRO A 10 12.14 -7.71 -3.06
CA PRO A 10 12.96 -6.65 -3.65
C PRO A 10 12.39 -6.25 -5.01
N ILE A 11 12.40 -4.97 -5.32
CA ILE A 11 11.88 -4.43 -6.58
C ILE A 11 12.65 -3.16 -6.98
N LEU A 12 12.76 -2.90 -8.28
CA LEU A 12 13.32 -1.65 -8.79
C LEU A 12 12.26 -0.55 -8.89
N PRO A 13 12.61 0.74 -8.70
CA PRO A 13 11.67 1.85 -8.89
C PRO A 13 10.94 1.82 -10.24
N GLU A 14 11.67 1.50 -11.32
CA GLU A 14 11.11 1.44 -12.68
C GLU A 14 10.14 0.27 -12.87
N GLU A 15 10.27 -0.78 -12.07
CA GLU A 15 9.33 -1.90 -12.07
C GLU A 15 8.04 -1.53 -11.34
N ILE A 16 8.13 -0.77 -10.24
CA ILE A 16 6.95 -0.25 -9.53
C ILE A 16 6.14 0.64 -10.46
N GLU A 17 6.76 1.63 -11.12
CA GLU A 17 6.06 2.53 -12.03
C GLU A 17 5.36 1.78 -13.18
N LYS A 18 5.99 0.73 -13.72
CA LYS A 18 5.37 -0.13 -14.75
C LYS A 18 4.21 -0.96 -14.22
N MET A 19 4.31 -1.46 -12.99
CA MET A 19 3.27 -2.30 -12.38
C MET A 19 2.04 -1.48 -11.96
N TYR A 20 2.26 -0.24 -11.55
CA TYR A 20 1.24 0.65 -11.01
C TYR A 20 1.15 1.93 -11.84
N ASP A 21 1.15 1.79 -13.17
CA ASP A 21 1.10 2.92 -14.11
C ASP A 21 -0.07 3.86 -13.79
N GLY A 22 0.22 5.15 -13.66
CA GLY A 22 -0.73 6.18 -13.26
C GLY A 22 -1.16 6.15 -11.78
N VAL A 23 -0.64 5.23 -10.95
CA VAL A 23 -0.95 5.10 -9.52
C VAL A 23 0.28 5.38 -8.64
N ILE A 24 1.45 4.86 -9.00
CA ILE A 24 2.71 5.09 -8.27
C ILE A 24 3.75 5.58 -9.26
N ALA A 25 4.13 6.86 -9.18
CA ALA A 25 5.21 7.40 -10.01
C ALA A 25 6.58 7.08 -9.39
N GLN A 26 7.64 7.06 -10.21
CA GLN A 26 9.00 6.85 -9.70
C GLN A 26 9.35 7.88 -8.60
N GLN A 27 8.97 9.15 -8.80
CA GLN A 27 9.17 10.24 -7.84
C GLN A 27 8.54 9.93 -6.46
N ASP A 28 7.43 9.19 -6.40
CA ASP A 28 6.82 8.82 -5.13
C ASP A 28 7.66 7.83 -4.33
N THR A 29 8.40 6.96 -5.03
CA THR A 29 9.29 5.94 -4.45
C THR A 29 10.68 6.47 -4.12
N ASP A 30 11.14 7.48 -4.87
CA ASP A 30 12.41 8.18 -4.63
C ASP A 30 12.38 9.00 -3.33
N ASN A 31 11.22 9.52 -2.96
CA ASN A 31 11.03 10.31 -1.75
C ASN A 31 10.88 9.47 -0.48
N ILE A 32 10.83 8.14 -0.58
CA ILE A 32 10.74 7.25 0.60
C ILE A 32 12.10 7.28 1.32
N VAL A 33 12.11 7.65 2.60
CA VAL A 33 13.34 7.69 3.40
C VAL A 33 13.77 6.27 3.79
N ASN A 34 15.07 6.02 3.96
CA ASN A 34 15.55 4.72 4.42
C ASN A 34 14.97 4.36 5.80
N ASN A 35 14.53 3.11 5.96
CA ASN A 35 13.73 2.57 7.06
C ASN A 35 12.29 3.11 7.16
N GLU A 36 11.76 3.71 6.09
CA GLU A 36 10.37 4.12 6.00
C GLU A 36 9.56 3.12 5.17
N VAL A 37 8.35 2.82 5.65
CA VAL A 37 7.31 2.16 4.85
C VAL A 37 6.28 3.19 4.43
N LYS A 38 6.00 3.24 3.13
CA LYS A 38 4.95 4.07 2.54
C LYS A 38 3.84 3.18 2.01
N PHE A 39 2.60 3.53 2.33
CA PHE A 39 1.42 2.85 1.83
C PHE A 39 0.83 3.62 0.66
N PHE A 40 0.56 2.92 -0.43
CA PHE A 40 -0.12 3.44 -1.60
C PHE A 40 -1.54 2.88 -1.64
N VAL A 41 -2.51 3.77 -1.84
CA VAL A 41 -3.94 3.45 -1.80
C VAL A 41 -4.61 4.03 -3.03
N TRP A 42 -5.36 3.21 -3.76
CA TRP A 42 -6.09 3.65 -4.95
C TRP A 42 -7.45 2.97 -5.06
N ALA A 43 -8.44 3.73 -5.53
CA ALA A 43 -9.78 3.22 -5.76
C ALA A 43 -9.80 2.25 -6.94
N LYS A 44 -10.65 1.23 -6.84
CA LYS A 44 -11.03 0.34 -7.93
C LYS A 44 -12.54 0.36 -8.05
N GLU A 45 -13.03 1.33 -8.81
CA GLU A 45 -14.47 1.64 -8.93
C GLU A 45 -15.29 0.44 -9.42
N GLU A 46 -14.76 -0.34 -10.36
CA GLU A 46 -15.46 -1.50 -10.93
C GLU A 46 -15.66 -2.63 -9.91
N LEU A 47 -14.87 -2.64 -8.84
CA LEU A 47 -14.99 -3.58 -7.73
C LEU A 47 -15.63 -2.95 -6.48
N TRP A 48 -16.01 -1.68 -6.55
CA TRP A 48 -16.55 -0.92 -5.42
C TRP A 48 -15.66 -1.03 -4.18
N GLY A 49 -14.38 -0.68 -4.31
CA GLY A 49 -13.42 -0.72 -3.20
C GLY A 49 -12.10 -0.03 -3.53
N PHE A 50 -11.05 -0.37 -2.78
CA PHE A 50 -9.69 0.15 -2.99
C PHE A 50 -8.63 -0.92 -2.75
N TYR A 51 -7.48 -0.77 -3.40
CA TYR A 51 -6.29 -1.55 -3.12
C TYR A 51 -5.34 -0.78 -2.22
N VAL A 52 -4.55 -1.53 -1.45
CA VAL A 52 -3.41 -1.03 -0.68
C VAL A 52 -2.19 -1.87 -1.04
N THR A 53 -1.09 -1.21 -1.35
CA THR A 53 0.24 -1.84 -1.38
C THR A 53 1.21 -1.06 -0.49
N SER A 54 2.28 -1.72 -0.07
CA SER A 54 3.31 -1.10 0.76
C SER A 54 4.66 -1.15 0.06
N VAL A 55 5.42 -0.05 0.15
CA VAL A 55 6.80 0.03 -0.31
C VAL A 55 7.67 0.40 0.87
N LEU A 56 8.58 -0.48 1.24
CA LEU A 56 9.60 -0.26 2.26
C LEU A 56 10.89 0.14 1.57
N ARG A 57 11.55 1.21 2.04
CA ARG A 57 12.97 1.42 1.76
C ARG A 57 13.79 0.91 2.94
N HIS A 58 14.70 -0.03 2.69
CA HIS A 58 15.62 -0.53 3.70
C HIS A 58 16.99 -0.81 3.09
N ASN A 59 18.06 -0.36 3.76
CA ASN A 59 19.42 -0.39 3.23
C ASN A 59 19.53 0.15 1.79
N GLU A 60 18.89 1.29 1.53
CA GLU A 60 18.84 1.95 0.20
C GLU A 60 18.23 1.10 -0.92
N LYS A 61 17.51 0.02 -0.59
CA LYS A 61 16.78 -0.83 -1.53
C LYS A 61 15.29 -0.72 -1.29
N LEU A 62 14.51 -0.84 -2.35
CA LEU A 62 13.06 -0.90 -2.26
C LEU A 62 12.59 -2.35 -2.17
N TYR A 63 11.58 -2.53 -1.35
CA TYR A 63 10.85 -3.78 -1.19
C TYR A 63 9.36 -3.50 -1.28
N ILE A 64 8.62 -4.36 -1.96
CA ILE A 64 7.17 -4.21 -2.14
C ILE A 64 6.40 -5.33 -1.45
N GLY A 65 5.32 -4.96 -0.79
CA GLY A 65 4.35 -5.87 -0.20
C GLY A 65 3.36 -6.39 -1.23
N LYS A 66 2.52 -7.33 -0.81
CA LYS A 66 1.40 -7.81 -1.64
C LYS A 66 0.27 -6.78 -1.63
N ASP A 67 -0.36 -6.62 -2.78
CA ASP A 67 -1.58 -5.85 -2.91
C ASP A 67 -2.70 -6.51 -2.09
N LYS A 68 -3.45 -5.69 -1.36
CA LYS A 68 -4.65 -6.12 -0.64
C LYS A 68 -5.84 -5.26 -1.03
N PHE A 69 -6.91 -5.90 -1.47
CA PHE A 69 -8.17 -5.25 -1.78
C PHE A 69 -9.06 -5.11 -0.54
N TYR A 70 -9.78 -3.99 -0.47
CA TYR A 70 -10.78 -3.69 0.55
C TYR A 70 -12.07 -3.21 -0.14
N PRO A 71 -13.17 -3.98 -0.08
CA PRO A 71 -14.45 -3.53 -0.60
C PRO A 71 -15.03 -2.39 0.26
N PHE A 72 -15.78 -1.49 -0.35
CA PHE A 72 -16.56 -0.48 0.37
C PHE A 72 -17.80 -1.10 1.06
N GLU A 73 -18.37 -2.15 0.48
CA GLU A 73 -19.48 -2.90 1.10
C GLU A 73 -18.96 -4.16 1.83
N ASN A 74 -18.73 -4.02 3.15
CA ASN A 74 -18.99 -5.02 4.20
C ASN A 74 -18.45 -4.53 5.57
N ASP A 75 -19.36 -4.34 6.53
CA ASP A 75 -19.34 -4.57 7.99
C ASP A 75 -18.09 -4.32 8.88
N GLN A 76 -16.96 -3.85 8.36
CA GLN A 76 -15.72 -3.66 9.14
C GLN A 76 -15.42 -2.19 9.47
N TRP A 77 -16.08 -1.25 8.79
CA TRP A 77 -15.96 0.18 9.09
C TRP A 77 -16.71 0.57 10.37
N GLU A 78 -17.80 -0.14 10.72
CA GLU A 78 -18.55 0.12 11.95
C GLU A 78 -17.79 -0.29 13.23
N LYS A 79 -16.88 -1.27 13.17
CA LYS A 79 -16.21 -1.78 14.38
C LYS A 79 -15.02 -0.96 14.88
N ASN A 80 -14.41 -0.11 14.05
CA ASN A 80 -13.17 0.59 14.44
C ASN A 80 -13.30 2.12 14.56
N PHE A 81 -14.36 2.75 14.05
CA PHE A 81 -14.52 4.21 14.09
C PHE A 81 -15.56 4.73 15.11
N PHE A 82 -16.35 3.86 15.73
CA PHE A 82 -17.26 4.22 16.82
C PHE A 82 -16.99 3.36 18.05
N ASP A 83 -15.93 3.67 18.80
CA ASP A 83 -15.91 3.33 20.23
C ASP A 83 -16.70 4.43 20.97
N GLY A 84 -18.01 4.45 20.71
CA GLY A 84 -19.00 5.33 21.33
C GLY A 84 -19.28 4.95 22.79
N LEU A 85 -18.24 4.74 23.58
CA LEU A 85 -18.35 4.61 25.03
C LEU A 85 -18.05 5.97 25.68
N LYS A 86 -19.12 6.50 26.26
CA LYS A 86 -19.21 7.62 27.19
C LYS A 86 -18.32 7.45 28.42
#